data_AF-A0A7J5Y380-F1
#
_entry.id   AF-A0A7J5Y380-F1
#
_cell.length_a   1.000
_cell.length_b   1.000
_cell.length_c   1.000
_cell.angle_alpha   90.00
_cell.angle_beta   90.00
_cell.angle_gamma   90.00
#
_symmetry.space_group_name_H-M   'P 1'
#
loop_
_entity.id
_entity.type
_entity.pdbx_description
1 polymer ?
#
loop_
_entity_poly.entity_id
_entity_poly.type
_entity_poly.pdbx_seq_one_letter_code
_entity_poly.pdbx_strand_id
1 'polypeptide(L)'
;MLAEKIPDWLQTYCEKISSLGAFSGKTANHVLVNEYKQGEGIMPHEDGPLYHPTVTTISLGSHTLLDFYTPVSSREDDAPQTEESRFLFSLLVKPRSLLILQEDMYQHLLHGIRPRDRTR
;
A
#
# COMPACT_ATOMS: atom_id res chain seq x y z
N MET A 1 13.00 -12.70 -6.01
CA MET A 1 11.95 -13.33 -5.18
C MET A 1 11.96 -14.82 -5.44
N LEU A 2 11.83 -15.65 -4.41
CA LEU A 2 11.63 -17.09 -4.57
C LEU A 2 10.14 -17.31 -4.81
N ALA A 3 9.81 -18.01 -5.90
CA ALA A 3 8.42 -18.34 -6.20
C ALA A 3 7.99 -19.51 -5.32
N GLU A 4 7.06 -19.26 -4.41
CA GLU A 4 6.45 -20.28 -3.57
C GLU A 4 4.95 -20.38 -3.85
N LYS A 5 4.38 -21.56 -3.63
CA LYS A 5 2.93 -21.76 -3.76
C LYS A 5 2.22 -20.91 -2.70
N ILE A 6 1.18 -20.18 -3.10
CA ILE A 6 0.29 -19.50 -2.14
C ILE A 6 -0.28 -20.54 -1.17
N PRO A 7 -0.11 -20.36 0.16
CA PRO A 7 -0.67 -21.25 1.17
C PRO A 7 -2.17 -21.48 0.97
N ASP A 8 -2.64 -22.71 1.22
CA ASP A 8 -4.04 -23.09 0.96
C ASP A 8 -5.04 -22.21 1.72
N TRP A 9 -4.70 -21.75 2.92
CA TRP A 9 -5.54 -20.84 3.70
C TRP A 9 -5.69 -19.44 3.08
N LEU A 10 -4.75 -19.01 2.23
CA LEU A 10 -4.82 -17.72 1.51
C LEU A 10 -5.61 -17.82 0.20
N GLN A 11 -5.67 -19.00 -0.42
CA GLN A 11 -6.29 -19.19 -1.73
C GLN A 11 -7.75 -18.71 -1.75
N THR A 12 -8.54 -19.06 -0.73
CA THR A 12 -9.94 -18.59 -0.62
C THR A 12 -10.07 -17.07 -0.60
N TYR A 13 -9.12 -16.34 0.00
CA TYR A 13 -9.15 -14.88 0.01
C TYR A 13 -8.71 -14.29 -1.33
N CYS A 14 -7.66 -14.85 -1.95
CA CYS A 14 -7.24 -14.48 -3.30
C CYS A 14 -8.38 -14.64 -4.32
N GLU A 15 -9.12 -15.74 -4.26
CA GLU A 15 -10.29 -16.00 -5.10
C GLU A 15 -11.41 -14.98 -4.85
N LYS A 16 -11.77 -14.76 -3.58
CA LYS A 16 -12.81 -13.78 -3.22
C LYS A 16 -12.47 -12.38 -3.71
N ILE A 17 -11.25 -11.91 -3.48
CA ILE A 17 -10.82 -10.58 -3.95
C ILE A 17 -10.80 -10.53 -5.48
N SER A 18 -10.28 -11.58 -6.15
CA SER A 18 -10.26 -11.63 -7.61
C SER A 18 -11.68 -11.61 -8.21
N SER A 19 -12.65 -12.25 -7.53
CA SER A 19 -14.06 -12.25 -7.95
C SER A 19 -14.74 -10.88 -7.90
N LEU A 20 -14.17 -9.91 -7.19
CA LEU A 20 -14.64 -8.52 -7.19
C LEU A 20 -14.35 -7.79 -8.51
N GLY A 21 -13.50 -8.37 -9.37
CA GLY A 21 -13.10 -7.76 -10.65
C GLY A 21 -12.02 -6.68 -10.51
N ALA A 22 -11.43 -6.50 -9.32
CA ALA A 22 -10.44 -5.45 -9.04
C ALA A 22 -9.19 -5.51 -9.95
N PHE A 23 -8.83 -6.69 -10.44
CA PHE A 23 -7.64 -6.89 -11.27
C PHE A 23 -7.95 -6.95 -12.78
N SER A 24 -9.05 -6.34 -13.23
CA SER A 24 -9.40 -6.26 -14.66
C SER A 24 -9.43 -7.63 -15.36
N GLY A 25 -10.02 -8.63 -14.70
CA GLY A 25 -10.11 -10.00 -15.18
C GLY A 25 -8.88 -10.88 -14.90
N LYS A 26 -7.81 -10.34 -14.29
CA LYS A 26 -6.69 -11.13 -13.75
C LYS A 26 -7.01 -11.67 -12.35
N THR A 27 -6.15 -12.56 -11.86
CA THR A 27 -6.26 -13.14 -10.52
C THR A 27 -5.06 -12.76 -9.67
N ALA A 28 -5.29 -12.61 -8.36
CA ALA A 28 -4.22 -12.43 -7.40
C ALA A 28 -3.32 -13.67 -7.36
N ASN A 29 -2.02 -13.47 -7.61
CA ASN A 29 -1.01 -14.53 -7.68
C ASN A 29 0.22 -14.24 -6.79
N HIS A 30 0.17 -13.15 -6.03
CA HIS A 30 1.24 -12.70 -5.15
C HIS A 30 0.62 -12.13 -3.87
N VAL A 31 1.18 -12.50 -2.71
CA VAL A 31 0.73 -12.02 -1.40
C VAL A 31 1.94 -11.64 -0.58
N LEU A 32 1.90 -10.45 0.01
CA LEU A 32 2.84 -9.99 1.02
C LEU A 32 2.10 -9.84 2.34
N VAL A 33 2.74 -10.26 3.43
CA VAL A 33 2.23 -10.08 4.79
C VAL A 33 3.19 -9.15 5.51
N ASN A 34 2.67 -7.97 5.87
CA ASN A 34 3.43 -6.97 6.62
C ASN A 34 2.91 -6.95 8.06
N GLU A 35 3.81 -6.97 9.03
CA GLU A 35 3.51 -6.78 10.44
C GLU A 35 4.21 -5.50 10.93
N TYR A 36 3.46 -4.67 11.65
CA TYR A 36 3.97 -3.44 12.24
C TYR A 36 3.60 -3.42 13.72
N LYS A 37 4.60 -3.27 14.58
CA LYS A 37 4.41 -3.00 16.00
C LYS A 37 4.06 -1.54 16.22
N GLN A 38 3.64 -1.22 17.45
CA GLN A 38 3.39 0.16 17.83
C GLN A 38 4.64 1.02 17.60
N GLY A 39 4.47 2.16 16.94
CA GLY A 39 5.56 3.07 16.60
C GLY A 39 6.36 2.66 15.36
N GLU A 40 6.09 1.49 14.76
CA GLU A 40 6.68 1.12 13.47
C GLU A 40 5.85 1.69 12.30
N GLY A 41 6.47 1.71 11.13
CA GLY A 41 5.91 2.25 9.92
C GLY A 41 6.73 1.86 8.70
N ILE A 42 6.32 2.35 7.55
CA ILE A 42 7.05 2.19 6.28
C ILE A 42 7.15 3.54 5.60
N MET A 43 8.36 3.87 5.15
CA MET A 43 8.63 5.13 4.44
C MET A 43 7.82 5.23 3.15
N PRO A 44 7.55 6.45 2.65
CA PRO A 44 6.86 6.63 1.38
C PRO A 44 7.55 5.88 0.24
N HIS A 45 6.82 4.97 -0.42
CA HIS A 45 7.34 4.12 -1.50
C HIS A 45 6.26 3.80 -2.54
N GLU A 46 6.68 3.16 -3.62
CA GLU A 46 5.82 2.57 -4.65
C GLU A 46 5.93 1.04 -4.61
N ASP A 47 4.88 0.33 -5.00
CA ASP A 47 4.90 -1.13 -5.15
C ASP A 47 5.75 -1.59 -6.34
N GLY A 48 6.00 -0.68 -7.28
CA GLY A 48 6.86 -0.88 -8.44
C GLY A 48 6.11 -1.36 -9.70
N PRO A 49 6.77 -1.31 -10.87
CA PRO A 49 6.13 -1.53 -12.17
C PRO A 49 5.94 -3.01 -12.52
N LEU A 50 6.36 -3.94 -11.66
CA LEU A 50 6.30 -5.38 -11.94
C LEU A 50 4.89 -5.96 -11.81
N TYR A 51 3.99 -5.27 -11.10
CA TYR A 51 2.63 -5.74 -10.88
C TYR A 51 1.64 -5.10 -11.85
N HIS A 52 0.46 -5.73 -11.96
CA HIS A 52 -0.72 -5.05 -12.53
C HIS A 52 -0.95 -3.74 -11.77
N PRO A 53 -1.44 -2.64 -12.39
CA PRO A 53 -1.66 -1.35 -11.73
C PRO A 53 -2.89 -1.35 -10.79
N THR A 54 -3.05 -2.43 -10.03
CA THR A 54 -3.99 -2.60 -8.93
C THR A 54 -3.30 -3.39 -7.82
N VAL A 55 -3.29 -2.84 -6.60
CA VAL A 55 -3.00 -3.59 -5.39
C VAL A 55 -4.22 -3.60 -4.47
N THR A 56 -4.42 -4.72 -3.77
CA THR A 56 -5.46 -4.82 -2.75
C THR A 56 -4.84 -5.14 -1.40
N THR A 57 -5.18 -4.36 -0.38
CA THR A 57 -4.67 -4.53 0.98
C THR A 57 -5.80 -4.80 1.95
N ILE A 58 -5.69 -5.88 2.73
CA ILE A 58 -6.58 -6.15 3.87
C ILE A 58 -5.86 -5.73 5.15
N SER A 59 -6.42 -4.76 5.87
CA SER A 59 -5.93 -4.39 7.20
C SER A 59 -6.49 -5.36 8.25
N LEU A 60 -5.68 -5.78 9.23
CA LEU A 60 -6.06 -6.78 10.22
C LEU A 60 -6.13 -6.23 11.66
N GLY A 61 -5.02 -6.29 12.41
CA GLY A 61 -5.00 -6.16 13.87
C GLY A 61 -5.46 -4.82 14.45
N SER A 62 -5.34 -3.72 13.70
CA SER A 62 -5.76 -2.39 14.14
C SER A 62 -6.11 -1.50 12.95
N HIS A 63 -6.51 -0.26 13.24
CA HIS A 63 -6.57 0.78 12.21
C HIS A 63 -5.18 1.42 12.06
N THR A 64 -4.96 2.09 10.93
CA THR A 64 -3.84 3.00 10.73
C THR A 64 -4.23 4.11 9.75
N LEU A 65 -3.34 5.10 9.59
CA LEU A 65 -3.42 6.08 8.52
C LEU A 65 -2.40 5.69 7.45
N LEU A 66 -2.90 5.50 6.23
CA LEU A 66 -2.06 5.36 5.05
C LEU A 66 -1.85 6.75 4.46
N ASP A 67 -0.62 7.24 4.54
CA ASP A 67 -0.24 8.58 4.12
C ASP A 67 0.21 8.55 2.65
N PHE A 68 -0.24 9.51 1.84
CA PHE A 68 0.05 9.62 0.42
C PHE A 68 0.87 10.87 0.10
N TYR A 69 1.79 10.74 -0.86
CA TYR A 69 2.78 11.76 -1.18
C TYR A 69 3.01 11.86 -2.69
N THR A 70 3.34 13.05 -3.18
CA THR A 70 3.87 13.20 -4.55
C THR A 70 5.27 12.61 -4.65
N PRO A 71 5.71 12.09 -5.81
CA PRO A 71 7.09 11.63 -6.00
C PRO A 71 8.11 12.75 -5.86
N VAL A 72 9.35 12.38 -5.54
CA VAL A 72 10.47 13.33 -5.55
C VAL A 72 10.74 13.75 -6.99
N SER A 73 10.66 15.05 -7.28
CA SER A 73 11.05 15.57 -8.59
C SER A 73 12.58 15.66 -8.68
N SER A 74 13.12 15.24 -9.80
CA SER A 74 14.56 15.28 -10.09
C SER A 74 14.95 16.51 -10.92
N ARG A 75 14.18 17.60 -10.85
CA ARG A 75 14.51 18.84 -11.58
C ARG A 75 15.60 19.59 -10.81
N GLU A 76 16.65 19.99 -11.52
CA GLU A 76 17.87 20.59 -10.93
C GLU A 76 17.62 21.91 -10.18
N ASP A 77 16.52 22.61 -10.47
CA ASP A 77 16.16 23.90 -9.87
C ASP A 77 15.14 23.81 -8.71
N ASP A 78 14.68 22.63 -8.33
CA ASP A 78 13.71 22.50 -7.25
C ASP A 78 14.38 22.67 -5.87
N ALA A 79 13.72 23.43 -4.99
CA ALA A 79 14.12 23.53 -3.59
C ALA A 79 14.14 22.12 -2.93
N PRO A 80 14.94 21.89 -1.87
CA PRO A 80 15.00 20.60 -1.20
C PRO A 80 13.60 20.09 -0.82
N GLN A 81 13.19 18.96 -1.40
CA GLN A 81 11.87 18.38 -1.15
C GLN A 81 11.91 17.52 0.11
N THR A 82 11.19 17.95 1.14
CA THR A 82 10.96 17.19 2.37
C THR A 82 9.79 16.22 2.19
N GLU A 83 9.67 15.24 3.08
CA GLU A 83 8.47 14.39 3.15
C GLU A 83 7.21 15.23 3.41
N GLU A 84 7.29 16.17 4.36
CA GLU A 84 6.19 17.08 4.71
C GLU A 84 5.73 17.94 3.52
N SER A 85 6.65 18.47 2.72
CA SER A 85 6.29 19.29 1.55
C SER A 85 5.64 18.50 0.42
N ARG A 86 5.81 17.18 0.40
CA ARG A 86 5.21 16.27 -0.60
C ARG A 86 3.94 15.59 -0.12
N PHE A 87 3.60 15.71 1.16
CA PHE A 87 2.41 15.09 1.75
C PHE A 87 1.14 15.63 1.09
N LEU A 88 0.24 14.73 0.72
CA LEU A 88 -1.05 15.07 0.10
C LEU A 88 -2.20 14.90 1.08
N PHE A 89 -2.38 13.67 1.58
CA PHE A 89 -3.47 13.32 2.49
C PHE A 89 -3.21 12.00 3.20
N SER A 90 -4.01 11.75 4.24
CA SER A 90 -4.06 10.48 4.95
C SER A 90 -5.40 9.79 4.71
N LEU A 91 -5.37 8.48 4.48
CA LEU A 91 -6.55 7.63 4.45
C LEU A 91 -6.64 6.79 5.72
N LEU A 92 -7.75 6.88 6.46
CA LEU A 92 -8.02 5.98 7.58
C LEU A 92 -8.38 4.58 7.06
N VAL A 93 -7.49 3.63 7.29
CA VAL A 93 -7.74 2.21 7.02
C VAL A 93 -8.12 1.52 8.33
N LYS A 94 -9.32 0.93 8.36
CA LYS A 94 -9.89 0.31 9.57
C LYS A 94 -9.51 -1.18 9.63
N PRO A 95 -9.48 -1.80 10.82
CA PRO A 95 -9.30 -3.25 10.90
C PRO A 95 -10.41 -3.95 10.10
N ARG A 96 -10.01 -4.95 9.30
CA ARG A 96 -10.83 -5.72 8.38
C ARG A 96 -11.40 -4.94 7.19
N SER A 97 -10.85 -3.78 6.85
CA SER A 97 -11.15 -3.11 5.57
C SER A 97 -10.34 -3.69 4.42
N LEU A 98 -10.97 -3.78 3.24
CA LEU A 98 -10.29 -4.01 1.97
C LEU A 98 -10.06 -2.65 1.29
N LEU A 99 -8.80 -2.27 1.10
CA LEU A 99 -8.40 -1.13 0.30
C LEU A 99 -8.02 -1.61 -1.10
N ILE A 100 -8.55 -0.97 -2.14
CA ILE A 100 -8.19 -1.21 -3.53
C ILE A 100 -7.53 0.09 -4.03
N LEU A 101 -6.26 0.00 -4.37
CA LEU A 101 -5.43 1.10 -4.90
C LEU A 101 -5.18 0.82 -6.38
N GLN A 102 -5.60 1.72 -7.26
CA GLN A 102 -5.59 1.51 -8.70
C GLN A 102 -5.17 2.76 -9.47
N GLU A 103 -4.79 2.55 -10.73
CA GLU A 103 -4.61 3.61 -11.72
C GLU A 103 -3.65 4.69 -11.20
N ASP A 104 -4.04 5.96 -11.25
CA ASP A 104 -3.19 7.10 -10.90
C ASP A 104 -2.63 7.01 -9.48
N MET A 105 -3.42 6.53 -8.51
CA MET A 105 -2.92 6.39 -7.13
C MET A 105 -1.87 5.29 -7.01
N TYR A 106 -1.98 4.22 -7.79
CA TYR A 106 -0.97 3.15 -7.83
C TYR A 106 0.28 3.60 -8.57
N GLN A 107 0.12 4.35 -9.67
CA GLN A 107 1.21 4.67 -10.60
C GLN A 107 1.99 5.92 -10.24
N HIS A 108 1.38 6.86 -9.54
CA HIS A 108 1.92 8.22 -9.41
C HIS A 108 2.06 8.70 -7.98
N LEU A 109 1.53 7.99 -6.98
CA LEU A 109 1.64 8.40 -5.59
C LEU A 109 2.52 7.42 -4.81
N LEU A 110 3.39 8.00 -3.97
CA LEU A 110 4.07 7.25 -2.94
C LEU A 110 3.11 7.09 -1.77
N HIS A 111 3.16 5.94 -1.10
CA HIS A 111 2.37 5.70 0.09
C HIS A 111 3.24 5.16 1.23
N GLY A 112 2.84 5.44 2.46
CA GLY A 112 3.58 5.05 3.65
C GLY A 112 2.72 5.02 4.90
N ILE A 113 3.27 4.42 5.95
CA ILE A 113 2.69 4.47 7.29
C ILE A 113 3.70 5.20 8.16
N ARG A 114 3.38 6.40 8.62
CA ARG A 114 4.28 7.14 9.50
C ARG A 114 4.36 6.47 10.87
N PRO A 115 5.56 6.28 11.45
CA PRO A 115 5.75 5.99 12.88
C PRO A 115 4.95 6.97 13.75
N ARG A 116 4.07 6.45 14.59
CA ARG A 116 3.31 7.26 15.55
C ARG A 116 3.44 6.66 16.94
N ASP A 117 4.04 7.42 17.84
CA ASP A 117 3.98 7.11 19.26
C ASP A 117 2.56 7.32 19.77
N ARG A 118 2.20 6.63 20.86
CA ARG A 118 1.00 7.00 21.61
C ARG A 118 1.16 8.45 22.06
N THR A 119 0.45 9.37 21.42
CA THR A 119 0.13 10.64 22.07
C THR A 119 -0.55 10.30 23.39
N ARG A 120 0.04 10.79 24.49
CA ARG A 120 -0.58 10.75 25.82
C ARG A 120 -1.93 11.45 25.79
#